data_AF-A0A920P3Y7-F1
#
_entry.id   AF-A0A920P3Y7-F1
#
_cell.length_a   1.000
_cell.length_b   1.000
_cell.length_c   1.000
_cell.angle_alpha   90.00
_cell.angle_beta   90.00
_cell.angle_gamma   90.00
#
_symmetry.space_group_name_H-M   'P 1'
#
loop_
_entity.id
_entity.type
_entity.pdbx_description
1 polymer ?
#
loop_
_entity_poly.entity_id
_entity_poly.type
_entity_poly.pdbx_seq_one_letter_code
_entity_poly.pdbx_strand_id
1 'polypeptide(L)'
;MPTIAIAPSEQPNAFATGRNQNHAVVCVTSGILQLVSARELEGVIAHELAHIKHRHMLVGTIAATVAGAIAMLASMAKWGLMLGGARGRRSNGGGNLLVMIAVMISHLWQR
;
A
#
# COMPACT_ATOMS: atom_id res chain seq x y z
N MET A 1 -22.20 -11.29 13.76
CA MET A 1 -21.27 -12.36 13.34
C MET A 1 -21.34 -12.42 11.82
N PRO A 2 -20.21 -12.66 11.12
CA PRO A 2 -20.20 -12.75 9.67
C PRO A 2 -21.02 -13.95 9.18
N THR A 3 -21.63 -13.81 8.01
CA THR A 3 -22.37 -14.90 7.36
C THR A 3 -21.38 -15.95 6.86
N ILE A 4 -21.65 -17.22 7.11
CA ILE A 4 -20.89 -18.33 6.56
C ILE A 4 -21.60 -18.82 5.29
N ALA A 5 -20.87 -18.95 4.18
CA ALA A 5 -21.38 -19.47 2.92
C ALA A 5 -20.49 -20.60 2.40
N ILE A 6 -21.11 -21.56 1.71
CA ILE A 6 -20.41 -22.65 1.02
C ILE A 6 -20.63 -22.46 -0.48
N ALA A 7 -19.54 -22.35 -1.24
CA ALA A 7 -19.57 -22.28 -2.70
C ALA A 7 -19.38 -23.67 -3.31
N PRO A 8 -20.22 -24.09 -4.27
CA PRO A 8 -20.09 -25.36 -4.97
C PRO A 8 -18.97 -25.29 -6.01
N SER A 9 -17.72 -25.19 -5.55
CA SER A 9 -16.50 -25.19 -6.37
C SER A 9 -15.56 -26.28 -5.88
N GLU A 10 -15.01 -27.03 -6.82
CA GLU A 10 -14.00 -28.07 -6.59
C GLU A 10 -12.63 -27.46 -6.25
N GLN A 11 -12.37 -26.21 -6.64
CA GLN A 11 -11.10 -25.56 -6.39
C GLN A 11 -10.99 -25.20 -4.90
N PRO A 12 -9.99 -25.73 -4.15
CA PRO A 12 -9.85 -25.45 -2.73
C PRO A 12 -9.56 -23.98 -2.47
N ASN A 13 -10.46 -23.29 -1.76
CA ASN A 13 -10.30 -21.90 -1.38
C ASN A 13 -11.19 -21.52 -0.19
N ALA A 14 -10.76 -20.52 0.56
CA ALA A 14 -11.55 -19.84 1.58
C ALA A 14 -11.20 -18.35 1.55
N PHE A 15 -12.20 -17.46 1.61
CA PHE A 15 -11.96 -16.03 1.59
C PHE A 15 -13.04 -15.26 2.35
N ALA A 16 -12.64 -14.13 2.91
CA ALA A 16 -13.53 -13.16 3.53
C ALA A 16 -13.80 -11.97 2.61
N THR A 17 -15.05 -11.51 2.55
CA THR A 17 -15.43 -10.26 1.87
C THR A 17 -16.44 -9.48 2.69
N GLY A 18 -16.46 -8.15 2.56
CA GLY A 18 -17.44 -7.28 3.21
C GLY A 18 -16.83 -5.99 3.76
N ARG A 19 -17.67 -4.96 3.85
CA ARG A 19 -17.24 -3.60 4.24
C ARG A 19 -17.08 -3.41 5.75
N ASN A 20 -17.74 -4.24 6.55
CA ASN A 20 -17.67 -4.19 8.01
C ASN A 20 -17.98 -5.57 8.61
N GLN A 21 -17.71 -5.75 9.91
CA GLN A 21 -17.91 -7.03 10.61
C GLN A 21 -19.38 -7.51 10.60
N ASN A 22 -20.34 -6.60 10.45
CA ASN A 22 -21.77 -6.90 10.45
C ASN A 22 -22.31 -7.32 9.07
N HIS A 23 -21.59 -6.99 7.99
CA HIS A 23 -21.92 -7.36 6.60
C HIS A 23 -20.77 -8.13 5.95
N ALA A 24 -19.93 -8.78 6.75
CA ALA A 24 -18.89 -9.65 6.27
C ALA A 24 -19.45 -11.05 5.98
N VAL A 25 -18.98 -11.65 4.89
CA VAL A 25 -19.26 -13.02 4.47
C VAL A 25 -17.93 -13.74 4.40
N VAL A 26 -17.84 -14.88 5.07
CA VAL A 26 -16.75 -15.85 4.91
C VAL A 26 -17.27 -16.97 4.04
N CYS A 27 -16.63 -17.17 2.89
CA CYS A 27 -16.98 -18.18 1.91
C CYS A 27 -15.92 -19.28 1.92
N VAL A 28 -16.35 -20.53 1.96
CA VAL A 28 -15.49 -21.71 1.79
C VAL A 28 -15.98 -22.54 0.60
N THR A 29 -15.08 -23.15 -0.16
CA THR A 29 -15.47 -23.98 -1.30
C THR A 29 -15.70 -25.44 -0.90
N SER A 30 -16.55 -26.17 -1.61
CA SER A 30 -16.69 -27.63 -1.39
C SER A 30 -15.34 -28.36 -1.50
N GLY A 31 -14.46 -27.92 -2.40
CA GLY A 31 -13.11 -28.46 -2.57
C GLY A 31 -12.22 -28.33 -1.34
N ILE A 32 -12.26 -27.19 -0.61
CA ILE A 32 -11.44 -27.05 0.60
C ILE A 32 -11.95 -27.97 1.72
N LEU A 33 -13.28 -28.13 1.84
CA LEU A 33 -13.90 -29.00 2.84
C LEU A 33 -13.50 -30.48 2.68
N GLN A 34 -13.15 -30.90 1.46
CA GLN A 34 -12.70 -32.27 1.17
C GLN A 34 -11.18 -32.42 1.31
N LEU A 35 -10.43 -31.32 1.21
CA LEU A 35 -8.97 -31.34 1.19
C LEU A 35 -8.35 -31.28 2.59
N VAL A 36 -8.91 -30.45 3.48
CA VAL A 36 -8.32 -30.18 4.80
C VAL A 36 -9.18 -30.72 5.93
N SER A 37 -8.55 -31.02 7.06
CA SER A 37 -9.27 -31.39 8.28
C SER A 37 -10.05 -30.21 8.86
N ALA A 38 -11.05 -30.50 9.69
CA ALA A 38 -11.84 -29.45 10.37
C ALA A 38 -10.95 -28.50 11.20
N ARG A 39 -9.85 -29.00 11.76
CA ARG A 39 -8.92 -28.22 12.58
C ARG A 39 -8.06 -27.28 11.75
N GLU A 40 -7.62 -27.72 10.57
CA GLU A 40 -6.92 -26.86 9.61
C GLU A 40 -7.86 -25.80 9.04
N LEU A 41 -9.10 -26.18 8.72
CA LEU A 41 -10.12 -25.25 8.27
C LEU A 41 -10.42 -24.17 9.31
N GLU A 42 -10.51 -24.52 10.60
CA GLU A 42 -10.66 -23.55 11.67
C GLU A 42 -9.50 -22.54 11.70
N GLY A 43 -8.27 -23.00 11.49
CA GLY A 43 -7.10 -22.12 11.37
C GLY A 43 -7.19 -21.15 10.20
N VAL A 44 -7.62 -21.63 9.02
CA VAL A 44 -7.84 -20.79 7.83
C VAL A 44 -8.94 -19.76 8.07
N ILE A 45 -10.09 -20.17 8.63
CA ILE A 45 -11.20 -19.25 8.93
C ILE A 45 -10.79 -18.23 9.99
N ALA A 46 -10.04 -18.63 11.02
CA ALA A 46 -9.53 -17.73 12.05
C ALA A 46 -8.59 -16.67 11.46
N HIS A 47 -7.72 -17.06 10.52
CA HIS A 47 -6.84 -16.14 9.81
C HIS A 47 -7.63 -15.08 9.03
N GLU A 48 -8.63 -15.51 8.25
CA GLU A 48 -9.50 -14.62 7.47
C GLU A 48 -10.33 -13.69 8.37
N LEU A 49 -10.87 -14.21 9.48
CA LEU A 49 -11.61 -13.41 10.47
C LEU A 49 -10.71 -12.38 11.17
N ALA A 50 -9.45 -12.70 11.44
CA ALA A 50 -8.50 -11.77 12.04
C ALA A 50 -8.27 -10.57 11.11
N HIS A 51 -8.14 -10.79 9.80
CA HIS A 51 -8.02 -9.71 8.82
C HIS A 51 -9.24 -8.77 8.81
N ILE A 52 -10.46 -9.32 8.91
CA ILE A 52 -11.69 -8.51 9.03
C ILE A 52 -11.68 -7.73 10.36
N LYS A 53 -11.38 -8.40 11.48
CA LYS A 53 -11.44 -7.79 12.81
C LYS A 53 -10.48 -6.62 12.95
N HIS A 54 -9.25 -6.80 12.49
CA HIS A 54 -8.16 -5.82 12.65
C HIS A 54 -8.06 -4.83 11.49
N ARG A 55 -8.93 -4.92 10.47
CA ARG A 55 -9.00 -4.00 9.33
C ARG A 55 -7.63 -3.78 8.66
N HIS A 56 -6.82 -4.84 8.56
CA HIS A 56 -5.43 -4.72 8.09
C HIS A 56 -5.29 -3.98 6.76
N MET A 57 -6.21 -4.21 5.82
CA MET A 57 -6.22 -3.49 4.54
C MET A 57 -6.48 -2.00 4.69
N LEU A 58 -7.44 -1.60 5.54
CA LEU A 58 -7.78 -0.18 5.74
C LEU A 58 -6.60 0.59 6.35
N VAL A 59 -5.95 0.00 7.35
CA VAL A 59 -4.79 0.62 8.02
C VAL A 59 -3.64 0.79 7.03
N GLY A 60 -3.35 -0.25 6.23
CA GLY A 60 -2.33 -0.19 5.18
C GLY A 60 -2.62 0.87 4.12
N THR A 61 -3.87 0.94 3.64
CA THR A 61 -4.29 1.96 2.65
C THR A 61 -4.15 3.38 3.21
N ILE A 62 -4.64 3.64 4.43
CA ILE A 62 -4.54 4.96 5.07
C ILE A 62 -3.06 5.34 5.25
N ALA A 63 -2.23 4.43 5.76
CA ALA A 63 -0.81 4.67 5.94
C ALA A 63 -0.12 5.02 4.61
N ALA A 64 -0.40 4.25 3.55
CA ALA A 64 0.14 4.51 2.22
C ALA A 64 -0.32 5.86 1.65
N THR A 65 -1.60 6.23 1.82
CA THR A 65 -2.13 7.53 1.38
C THR A 65 -1.44 8.68 2.10
N VAL A 66 -1.28 8.60 3.43
CA VAL A 66 -0.59 9.64 4.22
C VAL A 66 0.88 9.75 3.82
N ALA A 67 1.58 8.63 3.69
CA ALA A 67 2.97 8.61 3.24
C ALA A 67 3.12 9.23 1.83
N GLY A 68 2.21 8.90 0.91
CA GLY A 68 2.17 9.46 -0.43
C GLY A 68 1.93 10.98 -0.42
N ALA A 69 1.01 11.46 0.41
CA ALA A 69 0.75 12.89 0.56
C ALA A 69 1.98 13.64 1.10
N ILE A 70 2.66 13.11 2.12
CA ILE A 70 3.89 13.69 2.65
C ILE A 70 4.99 13.71 1.59
N ALA A 71 5.17 12.62 0.84
CA ALA A 71 6.16 12.54 -0.22
C ALA A 71 5.90 13.56 -1.35
N MET A 72 4.64 13.75 -1.74
CA MET A 72 4.25 14.80 -2.68
C MET A 72 4.60 16.19 -2.15
N LEU A 73 4.25 16.51 -0.91
CA LEU A 73 4.55 17.81 -0.31
C LEU A 73 6.06 18.06 -0.21
N ALA A 74 6.83 17.06 0.21
CA ALA A 74 8.28 17.14 0.26
C ALA A 74 8.89 17.35 -1.15
N SER A 75 8.36 16.65 -2.17
CA SER A 75 8.78 16.84 -3.56
C SER A 75 8.46 18.25 -4.06
N MET A 76 7.26 18.75 -3.79
CA MET A 76 6.84 20.12 -4.13
C MET A 76 7.72 21.16 -3.44
N ALA A 77 8.02 20.99 -2.14
CA ALA A 77 8.91 21.89 -1.41
C ALA A 77 10.34 21.85 -1.97
N LYS A 78 10.88 20.65 -2.25
CA LYS A 78 12.20 20.48 -2.88
C LYS A 78 12.29 21.21 -4.22
N TRP A 79 11.30 21.01 -5.09
CA TRP A 79 11.25 21.68 -6.40
C TRP A 79 10.96 23.17 -6.27
N GLY A 80 10.11 23.59 -5.34
CA GLY A 80 9.82 25.00 -5.06
C GLY A 80 11.05 25.76 -4.53
N LEU A 81 11.87 25.14 -3.67
CA LEU A 81 13.14 25.70 -3.22
C LEU A 81 14.19 25.72 -4.34
N MET A 82 14.24 24.67 -5.17
CA MET A 82 15.19 24.58 -6.28
C MET A 82 14.86 25.58 -7.41
N LEU A 83 13.58 25.72 -7.77
CA LEU A 83 13.10 26.64 -8.82
C LEU A 83 12.90 28.08 -8.30
N GLY A 84 12.47 28.24 -7.04
CA GLY A 84 12.32 29.54 -6.38
C GLY A 84 13.64 30.14 -5.90
N GLY A 85 14.57 29.31 -5.42
CA GLY A 85 15.95 29.70 -5.12
C GLY A 85 16.74 30.15 -6.36
N ALA A 86 16.33 29.72 -7.56
CA ALA A 86 16.86 30.22 -8.83
C ALA A 86 16.37 31.64 -9.17
N ARG A 87 15.22 32.09 -8.66
CA ARG A 87 14.71 33.45 -8.86
C ARG A 87 15.28 34.48 -7.87
N GLY A 88 15.66 34.05 -6.67
CA GLY A 88 16.23 34.92 -5.63
C GLY A 88 17.73 35.23 -5.78
N ARG A 89 18.44 34.61 -6.73
CA ARG A 89 19.90 34.77 -6.89
C ARG A 89 20.26 35.62 -8.12
N ARG A 90 19.40 36.58 -8.48
CA ARG A 90 19.65 37.56 -9.54
C ARG A 90 20.55 38.73 -9.12
N SER A 91 21.19 38.64 -7.94
CA SER A 91 22.09 39.69 -7.43
C SER A 91 23.52 39.24 -7.11
N ASN A 92 23.93 37.98 -7.37
CA ASN A 92 25.37 37.69 -7.34
C ASN A 92 25.72 36.43 -8.17
N GLY A 93 26.41 36.64 -9.28
CA GLY A 93 26.72 35.69 -10.33
C GLY A 93 27.70 34.56 -9.95
N GLY A 94 27.35 33.73 -8.96
CA GLY A 94 28.17 32.56 -8.57
C GLY A 94 27.40 31.30 -8.19
N GLY A 95 26.10 31.39 -7.89
CA GLY A 95 25.35 30.25 -7.31
C GLY A 95 24.69 29.29 -8.29
N ASN A 96 24.65 29.59 -9.60
CA ASN A 96 24.01 28.75 -10.62
C ASN A 96 25.00 27.75 -11.26
N LEU A 97 26.29 28.08 -11.28
CA LEU A 97 27.34 27.26 -11.90
C LEU A 97 27.64 25.98 -11.09
N LEU A 98 27.64 26.07 -9.76
CA LEU A 98 27.90 24.91 -8.89
C LEU A 98 26.79 23.85 -8.99
N VAL A 99 25.53 24.27 -9.14
CA VAL A 99 24.39 23.36 -9.33
C VAL A 99 24.46 22.68 -10.70
N MET A 100 24.81 23.43 -11.75
CA MET A 100 25.03 22.89 -13.10
C MET A 100 26.17 21.86 -13.13
N ILE A 101 27.29 22.14 -12.46
CA ILE A 101 28.44 21.22 -12.36
C ILE A 101 28.04 19.95 -11.59
N ALA A 102 27.32 20.07 -10.48
CA ALA A 102 26.87 18.92 -9.70
C ALA A 102 25.92 17.99 -10.50
N VAL A 103 25.00 18.56 -11.29
CA VAL A 103 24.10 17.79 -12.16
C VAL A 103 24.88 17.08 -13.26
N MET A 104 25.84 17.74 -13.91
CA MET A 104 26.70 17.13 -14.93
C MET A 104 27.53 15.96 -14.37
N ILE A 105 28.12 16.13 -13.18
CA ILE A 105 28.91 15.07 -12.53
C ILE A 105 28.02 13.88 -12.15
N SER A 106 26.79 14.12 -11.68
CA SER A 106 25.86 13.04 -11.33
C SER A 106 25.46 12.17 -12.53
N HIS A 107 25.37 12.75 -13.73
CA HIS A 107 25.06 12.01 -14.96
C HIS A 107 26.24 11.22 -15.53
N LEU A 108 27.48 11.61 -15.21
CA LEU A 108 28.69 10.87 -15.57
C LEU A 108 28.86 9.58 -14.74
N TRP A 109 28.18 9.47 -13.59
CA TRP A 109 28.26 8.29 -12.70
C TRP A 109 27.16 7.25 -12.95
N GLN A 110 26.22 7.53 -13.87
CA GLN A 110 25.11 6.63 -14.23
C GLN A 110 25.29 5.97 -15.61
N ARG A 111 26.48 6.07 -16.21
CA ARG A 111 26.92 5.27 -17.37
C ARG A 111 28.04 4.34 -16.96
#